data_AF-A0A1I1K4R3-F1
#
_entry.id   AF-A0A1I1K4R3-F1
#
_cell.length_a   1.000
_cell.length_b   1.000
_cell.length_c   1.000
_cell.angle_alpha   90.00
_cell.angle_beta   90.00
_cell.angle_gamma   90.00
#
_symmetry.space_group_name_H-M   'P 1'
#
loop_
_entity.id
_entity.type
_entity.pdbx_description
1 polymer ?
#
loop_
_entity_poly.entity_id
_entity_poly.type
_entity_poly.pdbx_seq_one_letter_code
_entity_poly.pdbx_strand_id
1 'polypeptide(L)'
;MMIGMPFLVAVVPGFLVLLLTWWFKKLNLSLVVRLLPSILTACTSIVLFFYGYIEVRGFEGIAYGFLAFFLLCFSALSSVIATKSFRAKQA
;
A
#
# COMPACT_ATOMS: atom_id res chain seq x y z
N MET A 1 26.24 10.14 -3.29
CA MET A 1 26.03 8.92 -2.49
C MET A 1 25.02 9.23 -1.40
N MET A 2 23.75 8.79 -1.53
CA MET A 2 22.72 8.93 -0.47
C MET A 2 21.48 8.03 -0.73
N ILE A 3 21.68 6.80 -1.23
CA ILE A 3 20.60 5.82 -1.49
C ILE A 3 19.82 5.42 -0.22
N GLY A 4 20.39 5.66 0.97
CA GLY A 4 19.74 5.31 2.25
C GLY A 4 18.51 6.15 2.61
N MET A 5 18.45 7.42 2.19
CA MET A 5 17.34 8.31 2.53
C MET A 5 16.03 7.96 1.79
N PRO A 6 16.03 7.72 0.47
CA PRO A 6 14.84 7.24 -0.24
C PRO A 6 14.33 5.89 0.28
N PHE A 7 15.25 4.99 0.65
CA PHE A 7 14.89 3.65 1.13
C PHE A 7 14.22 3.68 2.51
N LEU A 8 14.72 4.49 3.46
CA LEU A 8 14.07 4.68 4.76
C LEU A 8 12.68 5.31 4.61
N VAL A 9 12.55 6.32 3.73
CA VAL A 9 11.28 7.01 3.47
C VAL A 9 10.27 6.10 2.74
N ALA A 10 10.71 5.04 2.07
CA ALA A 10 9.83 4.02 1.48
C ALA A 10 9.36 2.96 2.50
N VAL A 11 10.29 2.46 3.32
CA VAL A 11 10.04 1.33 4.23
C VAL A 11 9.15 1.76 5.40
N VAL A 12 9.39 2.94 5.98
CA VAL A 12 8.65 3.43 7.14
C VAL A 12 7.13 3.56 6.86
N PRO A 13 6.67 4.29 5.83
CA PRO A 13 5.25 4.37 5.52
C PRO A 13 4.67 3.03 5.03
N GLY A 14 5.42 2.23 4.28
CA GLY A 14 4.97 0.89 3.85
C GLY A 14 4.71 -0.05 5.03
N PHE A 15 5.59 -0.03 6.03
CA PHE A 15 5.45 -0.83 7.26
C PHE A 15 4.32 -0.32 8.15
N LEU A 16 4.13 1.01 8.24
CA LEU A 16 3.01 1.64 8.93
C LEU A 16 1.65 1.21 8.35
N VAL A 17 1.51 1.17 7.02
CA VAL A 17 0.28 0.73 6.35
C VAL A 17 -0.02 -0.75 6.62
N LEU A 18 1.01 -1.61 6.64
CA LEU A 18 0.87 -3.03 6.99
C LEU A 18 0.41 -3.22 8.43
N LEU A 19 1.01 -2.50 9.38
CA LEU A 19 0.63 -2.55 10.80
C LEU A 19 -0.81 -2.12 11.00
N LEU A 20 -1.20 -1.03 10.34
CA LEU A 20 -2.56 -0.50 10.41
C LEU A 20 -3.57 -1.51 9.84
N THR A 21 -3.29 -2.08 8.67
CA THR A 21 -4.15 -3.10 8.04
C THR A 21 -4.33 -4.33 8.95
N TRP A 22 -3.26 -4.77 9.62
CA TRP A 22 -3.31 -5.89 10.54
C TRP A 22 -4.14 -5.58 11.80
N TRP A 23 -4.03 -4.35 12.31
CA TRP A 23 -4.82 -3.85 13.43
C TRP A 23 -6.32 -3.80 13.12
N PHE A 24 -6.69 -3.27 11.95
CA PHE A 24 -8.08 -3.25 11.47
C PHE A 24 -8.67 -4.65 11.31
N LYS A 25 -7.85 -5.64 10.91
CA LYS A 25 -8.27 -7.05 10.82
C LYS A 25 -8.59 -7.65 12.19
N LYS A 26 -7.87 -7.25 13.24
CA LYS A 26 -8.08 -7.72 14.62
C LYS A 26 -9.39 -7.19 15.23
N LEU A 27 -9.91 -6.07 14.72
CA LEU A 27 -11.10 -5.37 15.24
C LEU A 27 -12.46 -5.89 14.71
N ASN A 28 -12.51 -6.97 13.91
CA ASN A 28 -13.76 -7.56 13.37
C ASN A 28 -14.68 -6.55 12.63
N LEU A 29 -14.09 -5.51 12.04
CA LEU A 29 -14.82 -4.39 11.42
C LEU A 29 -15.51 -4.80 10.10
N SER A 30 -16.51 -4.00 9.71
CA SER A 30 -17.31 -4.23 8.51
C SER A 30 -16.45 -4.31 7.24
N LEU A 31 -16.97 -4.97 6.20
CA LEU A 31 -16.28 -5.21 4.93
C LEU A 31 -15.70 -3.92 4.32
N VAL A 32 -16.46 -2.83 4.41
CA VAL A 32 -16.07 -1.49 3.93
C VAL A 32 -14.83 -0.98 4.68
N VAL A 33 -14.82 -1.11 6.01
CA VAL A 33 -13.71 -0.67 6.85
C VAL A 33 -12.48 -1.56 6.68
N ARG A 34 -12.67 -2.83 6.31
CA ARG A 34 -11.59 -3.76 5.99
C ARG A 34 -10.98 -3.55 4.59
N LEU A 35 -11.73 -2.98 3.65
CA LEU A 35 -11.25 -2.56 2.33
C LEU A 35 -10.61 -1.16 2.36
N LEU A 36 -10.90 -0.36 3.39
CA LEU A 36 -10.33 0.97 3.55
C LEU A 36 -8.80 1.01 3.42
N PRO A 37 -8.03 0.09 4.04
CA PRO A 37 -6.59 0.07 3.91
C PRO A 37 -6.14 -0.27 2.48
N SER A 38 -6.81 -1.19 1.78
CA SER A 38 -6.43 -1.53 0.40
C SER A 38 -6.69 -0.36 -0.55
N ILE A 39 -7.82 0.32 -0.41
CA ILE A 39 -8.17 1.51 -1.20
C ILE A 39 -7.14 2.63 -0.93
N LEU A 40 -6.81 2.90 0.34
CA LEU A 40 -5.77 3.87 0.70
C LEU A 40 -4.42 3.51 0.10
N THR A 41 -4.05 2.24 0.11
CA THR A 41 -2.76 1.77 -0.44
C THR A 41 -2.71 1.95 -1.96
N ALA A 42 -3.83 1.71 -2.66
CA ALA A 42 -3.94 1.96 -4.10
C ALA A 42 -3.82 3.45 -4.42
N CYS A 43 -4.55 4.33 -3.71
CA CYS A 43 -4.44 5.77 -3.88
C CYS A 43 -3.01 6.26 -3.61
N THR A 44 -2.39 5.78 -2.53
CA THR A 44 -1.00 6.14 -2.20
C THR A 44 -0.04 5.72 -3.30
N SER A 45 -0.20 4.51 -3.87
CA SER A 45 0.63 4.05 -4.99
C SER A 45 0.56 4.98 -6.20
N ILE A 46 -0.65 5.41 -6.59
CA ILE A 46 -0.86 6.32 -7.72
C ILE A 46 -0.16 7.66 -7.48
N VAL A 47 -0.33 8.24 -6.28
CA VAL A 47 0.32 9.50 -5.91
C VAL A 47 1.84 9.37 -5.90
N LEU A 48 2.39 8.27 -5.36
CA LEU A 48 3.83 8.00 -5.33
C LEU A 48 4.42 7.86 -6.73
N PHE A 49 3.71 7.19 -7.62
CA PHE A 49 4.12 7.04 -9.02
C PHE A 49 4.19 8.40 -9.71
N PHE A 50 3.18 9.24 -9.51
CA PHE A 50 3.11 10.58 -10.11
C PHE A 50 4.22 11.50 -9.57
N TYR A 51 4.46 11.47 -8.26
CA TYR A 51 5.54 12.22 -7.62
C TYR A 51 6.93 11.77 -8.11
N GLY A 52 7.15 10.46 -8.18
CA GLY A 52 8.40 9.88 -8.71
C GLY A 52 8.66 10.26 -10.16
N TYR A 53 7.61 10.32 -10.99
CA TYR A 53 7.71 10.68 -12.40
C TYR A 53 7.95 12.18 -12.64
N ILE A 54 7.27 13.05 -11.90
CA ILE A 54 7.28 14.50 -12.15
C ILE A 54 8.38 15.22 -11.36
N GLU A 55 8.44 15.02 -10.04
CA GLU A 55 9.26 15.84 -9.14
C GLU A 55 10.69 15.31 -9.02
N VAL A 56 10.84 14.00 -8.77
CA VAL A 56 12.16 13.42 -8.47
C VAL A 56 12.98 13.19 -9.73
N ARG A 57 12.38 12.55 -10.75
CA ARG A 57 13.02 12.19 -12.04
C ARG A 57 14.30 11.35 -11.87
N GLY A 58 14.87 10.87 -12.98
CA GLY A 58 16.10 10.07 -12.96
C GLY A 58 15.96 8.70 -12.24
N PHE A 59 17.07 8.21 -11.67
CA PHE A 59 17.13 6.88 -11.03
C PHE A 59 16.25 6.76 -9.78
N GLU A 60 16.15 7.83 -8.99
CA GLU A 60 15.28 7.85 -7.80
C GLU A 60 13.81 7.86 -8.20
N GLY A 61 13.41 8.58 -9.25
CA GLY A 61 12.05 8.52 -9.80
C GLY A 61 11.64 7.11 -10.23
N ILE A 62 12.55 6.35 -10.85
CA ILE A 62 12.32 4.95 -11.21
C ILE A 62 12.12 4.08 -9.96
N ALA A 63 12.86 4.33 -8.87
CA ALA A 63 12.68 3.62 -7.61
C ALA A 63 11.30 3.88 -6.98
N TYR A 64 10.79 5.12 -7.04
CA TYR A 64 9.41 5.43 -6.63
C TYR A 64 8.37 4.74 -7.51
N GLY A 65 8.60 4.68 -8.82
CA GLY A 65 7.73 3.94 -9.74
C GLY A 65 7.69 2.43 -9.45
N PHE A 66 8.86 1.85 -9.16
CA PHE A 66 8.98 0.45 -8.77
C PHE A 66 8.26 0.18 -7.43
N LEU A 67 8.45 1.04 -6.44
CA LEU A 67 7.75 0.96 -5.15
C LEU A 67 6.22 1.06 -5.31
N ALA A 68 5.75 2.00 -6.14
CA ALA A 68 4.33 2.15 -6.43
C ALA A 68 3.73 0.87 -7.05
N PHE A 69 4.44 0.22 -7.98
CA PHE A 69 4.01 -1.04 -8.58
C PHE A 69 3.79 -2.14 -7.53
N PHE A 70 4.72 -2.30 -6.58
CA PHE A 70 4.56 -3.28 -5.49
C PHE A 70 3.39 -2.93 -4.55
N LEU A 71 3.23 -1.65 -4.20
CA LEU A 71 2.09 -1.20 -3.37
C LEU A 71 0.73 -1.49 -4.05
N LEU A 72 0.66 -1.39 -5.37
CA LEU A 72 -0.51 -1.77 -6.15
C LEU A 72 -0.79 -3.27 -6.07
N CYS A 73 0.24 -4.11 -6.22
CA CYS A 73 0.10 -5.57 -6.06
C CYS A 73 -0.36 -5.94 -4.64
N PHE A 74 0.20 -5.31 -3.60
CA PHE A 74 -0.22 -5.52 -2.21
C PHE A 74 -1.66 -5.06 -1.96
N SER A 75 -2.08 -3.93 -2.55
CA SER A 75 -3.47 -3.49 -2.50
C SER A 75 -4.42 -4.52 -3.13
N ALA A 76 -4.07 -5.06 -4.30
CA ALA A 76 -4.84 -6.09 -4.97
C ALA A 76 -4.95 -7.37 -4.11
N LEU A 77 -3.83 -7.85 -3.56
CA LEU A 77 -3.83 -9.01 -2.66
C LEU A 77 -4.66 -8.77 -1.39
N SER A 78 -4.51 -7.59 -0.77
CA SER A 78 -5.26 -7.20 0.43
C SER A 78 -6.77 -7.14 0.14
N SER A 79 -7.15 -6.59 -1.01
CA SER A 79 -8.54 -6.55 -1.47
C SER A 79 -9.12 -7.95 -1.66
N VAL A 80 -8.36 -8.87 -2.28
CA VAL A 80 -8.74 -10.29 -2.45
C VAL A 80 -8.90 -10.98 -1.09
N ILE A 81 -8.01 -10.75 -0.13
CA ILE A 81 -8.10 -11.33 1.22
C ILE A 81 -9.29 -10.76 2.00
N ALA A 82 -9.58 -9.47 1.87
CA ALA A 82 -10.72 -8.81 2.48
C ALA A 82 -12.05 -9.37 1.93
N THR A 83 -12.15 -9.58 0.62
CA THR A 83 -13.35 -10.14 -0.03
C THR A 83 -13.50 -11.64 0.19
N LYS A 84 -12.43 -12.45 0.14
CA LYS A 84 -12.51 -13.89 0.47
C LYS A 84 -13.02 -14.11 1.90
N SER A 85 -12.59 -13.27 2.83
CA SER A 85 -13.02 -13.37 4.23
C SER A 85 -14.46 -12.96 4.47
N PHE A 86 -15.07 -12.14 3.59
CA PHE A 86 -16.50 -11.87 3.65
C PHE A 86 -17.32 -13.09 3.25
N ARG A 87 -16.94 -13.75 2.15
CA ARG A 87 -17.62 -14.95 1.67
C ARG A 87 -17.54 -16.13 2.66
N ALA A 88 -16.46 -16.21 3.46
CA ALA A 88 -16.31 -17.20 4.53
C ALA A 88 -17.05 -16.86 5.84
N LYS A 89 -17.56 -15.63 6.01
CA LYS A 89 -18.35 -15.23 7.20
C LYS A 89 -19.86 -15.23 6.92
N GLN A 90 -20.26 -15.47 5.68
CA GLN A 90 -21.65 -15.60 5.21
C GLN A 90 -22.07 -17.06 4.91
N ALA A 91 -21.15 -18.02 5.03
CA ALA A 91 -21.41 -19.46 4.98
C ALA A 91 -21.42 -20.01 6.41
#